data_AF-M0D5B8-F1
#
_entry.id   AF-M0D5B8-F1
#
_cell.length_a   1.000
_cell.length_b   1.000
_cell.length_c   1.000
_cell.angle_alpha   90.00
_cell.angle_beta   90.00
_cell.angle_gamma   90.00
#
_symmetry.space_group_name_H-M   'P 1'
#
loop_
_entity.id
_entity.type
_entity.pdbx_description
1 polymer ?
#
loop_
_entity_poly.entity_id
_entity_poly.type
_entity_poly.pdbx_seq_one_letter_code
_entity_poly.pdbx_strand_id
1 'polypeptide(L)'
;MSTWLDPRDDAAWGGVADEPARPDPVAPTLERAHAVTLPYRFSETRTYYETLADLEIDGRAYTSAEVTVVGGVTRDRTLKLHVRGYLWQEAGPAPNAYRFQSQVTREASPTETVPFDTYHTWHRSQRGTVTHDGVVADFVPDEGTEATERDHRAFGDLFEPLRMALAELELVRNPQFASYVLRETDRWEAYGAVFRWHANAFSRREAL
;
A
#
# COMPACT_ATOMS: atom_id res chain seq x y z
N MET A 1 12.51 -30.76 9.99
CA MET A 1 13.94 -31.02 9.74
C MET A 1 14.36 -30.12 8.60
N SER A 2 15.05 -29.03 8.90
CA SER A 2 15.59 -28.09 7.92
C SER A 2 16.95 -28.59 7.46
N THR A 3 17.03 -29.07 6.21
CA THR A 3 18.30 -29.34 5.55
C THR A 3 18.94 -27.98 5.26
N TRP A 4 19.93 -27.61 6.08
CA TRP A 4 20.80 -26.48 5.79
C TRP A 4 21.59 -26.81 4.52
N LEU A 5 21.55 -25.93 3.52
CA LEU A 5 22.46 -26.00 2.38
C LEU A 5 23.87 -25.63 2.86
N ASP A 6 24.82 -26.55 2.71
CA ASP A 6 26.23 -26.30 3.00
C ASP A 6 26.84 -25.46 1.86
N PRO A 7 27.36 -24.25 2.13
CA PRO A 7 27.96 -23.39 1.12
C PRO A 7 29.24 -23.94 0.47
N ARG A 8 29.73 -25.11 0.89
CA ARG A 8 30.89 -25.81 0.29
C ARG A 8 30.52 -27.01 -0.58
N ASP A 9 29.23 -27.27 -0.78
CA ASP A 9 28.79 -28.33 -1.69
C ASP A 9 28.89 -27.84 -3.14
N ASP A 10 30.07 -27.99 -3.75
CA ASP A 10 30.36 -27.56 -5.12
C ASP A 10 29.47 -28.29 -6.18
N ALA A 11 28.82 -29.40 -5.80
CA ALA A 11 27.83 -30.09 -6.62
C ALA A 11 26.50 -29.31 -6.74
N ALA A 12 26.21 -28.40 -5.80
CA ALA A 12 25.02 -27.55 -5.85
C ALA A 12 25.14 -26.41 -6.88
N TRP A 13 26.37 -26.08 -7.31
CA TRP A 13 26.63 -25.03 -8.29
C TRP A 13 27.05 -25.54 -9.67
N GLY A 14 27.68 -26.72 -9.76
CA GLY A 14 28.23 -27.28 -11.01
C GLY A 14 27.51 -28.51 -11.57
N GLY A 15 26.40 -28.93 -10.96
CA GLY A 15 25.64 -30.08 -11.42
C GLY A 15 24.88 -29.79 -12.72
N VAL A 16 25.10 -30.63 -13.74
CA VAL A 16 24.25 -30.75 -14.94
C VAL A 16 22.91 -31.40 -14.54
N ALA A 17 22.18 -30.74 -13.64
CA ALA A 17 20.75 -30.89 -13.55
C ALA A 17 20.16 -30.08 -14.71
N ASP A 18 19.04 -30.52 -15.31
CA ASP A 18 18.23 -29.63 -16.13
C ASP A 18 18.07 -28.33 -15.33
N GLU A 19 18.63 -27.22 -15.84
CA GLU A 19 18.45 -25.91 -15.22
C GLU A 19 16.95 -25.80 -14.94
N PRO A 20 16.52 -25.62 -13.67
CA PRO A 20 15.12 -25.38 -13.41
C PRO A 20 14.72 -24.22 -14.31
N ALA A 21 13.77 -24.48 -15.22
CA ALA A 21 13.42 -23.52 -16.26
C ALA A 21 13.26 -22.15 -15.61
N ARG A 22 14.04 -21.17 -16.09
CA ARG A 22 13.98 -19.82 -15.53
C ARG A 22 12.51 -19.43 -15.49
N PRO A 23 12.01 -18.91 -14.35
CA PRO A 23 10.63 -18.48 -14.28
C PRO A 23 10.38 -17.51 -15.41
N ASP A 24 9.21 -17.62 -16.04
CA ASP A 24 8.85 -16.71 -17.12
C ASP A 24 9.03 -15.26 -16.66
N PRO A 25 9.58 -14.39 -17.52
CA PRO A 25 9.71 -12.97 -17.19
C PRO A 25 8.35 -12.42 -16.75
N VAL A 26 8.34 -11.68 -15.64
CA VAL A 26 7.11 -11.03 -15.18
C VAL A 26 6.67 -10.03 -16.23
N ALA A 27 5.43 -10.16 -16.70
CA ALA A 27 4.87 -9.25 -17.71
C ALA A 27 4.95 -7.78 -17.23
N PRO A 28 5.14 -6.81 -18.14
CA PRO A 28 5.17 -5.38 -17.80
C PRO A 28 3.91 -4.94 -17.05
N THR A 29 4.05 -3.91 -16.19
CA THR A 29 2.94 -3.36 -15.39
C THR A 29 1.65 -3.18 -16.19
N LEU A 30 1.76 -2.50 -17.34
CA LEU A 30 0.57 -2.10 -18.09
C LEU A 30 -0.19 -3.33 -18.61
N GLU A 31 0.54 -4.34 -19.08
CA GLU A 31 -0.04 -5.62 -19.52
C GLU A 31 -0.74 -6.32 -18.36
N ARG A 32 -0.10 -6.34 -17.19
CA ARG A 32 -0.68 -6.91 -15.97
C ARG A 32 -1.95 -6.17 -15.55
N ALA A 33 -1.93 -4.84 -15.56
CA ALA A 33 -3.10 -4.01 -15.24
C ALA A 33 -4.25 -4.24 -16.23
N HIS A 34 -3.94 -4.42 -17.52
CA HIS A 34 -4.93 -4.77 -18.55
C HIS A 34 -5.53 -6.17 -18.38
N ALA A 35 -4.75 -7.13 -17.87
CA ALA A 35 -5.22 -8.50 -17.64
C ALA A 35 -6.13 -8.62 -16.40
N VAL A 36 -6.16 -7.61 -15.51
CA VAL A 36 -7.02 -7.65 -14.32
C VAL A 36 -8.49 -7.58 -14.71
N THR A 37 -9.27 -8.55 -14.24
CA THR A 37 -10.73 -8.55 -14.38
C THR A 37 -11.37 -7.87 -13.16
N LEU A 38 -12.39 -7.04 -13.40
CA LEU A 38 -13.18 -6.41 -12.33
C LEU A 38 -14.33 -7.33 -11.87
N PRO A 39 -14.69 -7.35 -10.57
CA PRO A 39 -14.13 -6.51 -9.51
C PRO A 39 -12.76 -7.01 -9.06
N TYR A 40 -11.90 -6.06 -8.70
CA TYR A 40 -10.57 -6.31 -8.17
C TYR A 40 -10.53 -5.91 -6.70
N ARG A 41 -9.88 -6.72 -5.86
CA ARG A 41 -9.67 -6.42 -4.45
C ARG A 41 -8.34 -7.00 -3.99
N PHE A 42 -7.64 -6.26 -3.15
CA PHE A 42 -6.47 -6.79 -2.43
C PHE A 42 -6.51 -6.37 -0.95
N SER A 43 -5.72 -7.08 -0.15
CA SER A 43 -5.47 -6.75 1.25
C SER A 43 -4.03 -7.08 1.57
N GLU A 44 -3.33 -6.15 2.20
CA GLU A 44 -1.93 -6.29 2.56
C GLU A 44 -1.68 -5.61 3.91
N THR A 45 -0.84 -6.21 4.74
CA THR A 45 -0.32 -5.59 5.95
C THR A 45 1.18 -5.44 5.81
N ARG A 46 1.69 -4.27 6.17
CA ARG A 46 3.11 -3.94 6.12
C ARG A 46 3.55 -3.35 7.42
N THR A 47 4.74 -3.75 7.84
CA THR A 47 5.40 -3.18 9.00
C THR A 47 6.72 -2.57 8.56
N TYR A 48 6.95 -1.34 9.02
CA TYR A 48 8.12 -0.54 8.76
C TYR A 48 8.78 -0.26 10.12
N TYR A 49 10.05 -0.60 10.26
CA TYR A 49 10.81 -0.38 11.48
C TYR A 49 11.97 0.56 11.17
N GLU A 50 11.85 1.82 11.61
CA GLU A 50 12.83 2.89 11.39
C GLU A 50 13.18 3.18 9.91
N THR A 51 12.33 2.72 8.98
CA THR A 51 12.54 2.90 7.53
C THR A 51 11.62 3.95 6.91
N LEU A 52 10.66 4.50 7.66
CA LEU A 52 9.85 5.60 7.17
C LEU A 52 10.66 6.89 7.22
N ALA A 53 11.07 7.37 6.05
CA ALA A 53 11.66 8.69 5.89
C ALA A 53 10.57 9.74 5.68
N ASP A 54 10.82 10.96 6.16
CA ASP A 54 10.05 12.18 5.85
C ASP A 54 8.55 12.15 6.19
N LEU A 55 8.09 11.22 7.05
CA LEU A 55 6.71 11.20 7.52
C LEU A 55 6.55 12.08 8.76
N GLU A 56 6.05 13.29 8.55
CA GLU A 56 5.70 14.23 9.62
C GLU A 56 4.19 14.48 9.66
N ILE A 57 3.60 14.38 10.86
CA ILE A 57 2.21 14.73 11.12
C ILE A 57 2.16 15.67 12.32
N ASP A 58 1.52 16.82 12.16
CA ASP A 58 1.40 17.85 13.21
C ASP A 58 2.75 18.24 13.86
N GLY A 59 3.81 18.34 13.06
CA GLY A 59 5.16 18.68 13.54
C GLY A 59 5.89 17.52 14.25
N ARG A 60 5.40 16.29 14.13
CA ARG A 60 6.01 15.09 14.73
C ARG A 60 6.42 14.11 13.66
N ALA A 61 7.69 13.73 13.67
CA ALA A 61 8.23 12.71 12.79
C ALA A 61 7.86 11.30 13.31
N TYR A 62 7.52 10.41 12.38
CA TYR A 62 7.24 9.00 12.64
C TYR A 62 8.15 8.14 11.78
N THR A 63 8.95 7.28 12.40
CA THR A 63 9.97 6.46 11.72
C THR A 63 9.55 5.01 11.52
N SER A 64 8.54 4.56 12.27
CA SER A 64 8.02 3.20 12.25
C SER A 64 6.50 3.19 12.07
N ALA A 65 5.98 2.13 11.45
CA ALA A 65 4.55 1.96 11.26
C ALA A 65 4.14 0.52 11.02
N GLU A 66 2.89 0.21 11.38
CA GLU A 66 2.18 -0.94 10.87
C GLU A 66 0.94 -0.44 10.16
N VAL A 67 0.80 -0.83 8.89
CA VAL A 67 -0.23 -0.33 8.00
C VAL A 67 -0.90 -1.51 7.32
N THR A 68 -2.21 -1.64 7.55
CA THR A 68 -3.08 -2.54 6.78
C THR A 68 -3.82 -1.75 5.72
N VAL A 69 -3.66 -2.17 4.47
CA VAL A 69 -4.28 -1.58 3.28
C VAL A 69 -5.27 -2.59 2.70
N VAL A 70 -6.50 -2.14 2.46
CA VAL A 70 -7.54 -2.89 1.75
C VAL A 70 -8.04 -2.03 0.59
N GLY A 71 -7.66 -2.39 -0.62
CA GLY A 71 -8.03 -1.66 -1.84
C GLY A 71 -8.95 -2.47 -2.73
N GLY A 72 -9.75 -1.80 -3.54
CA GLY A 72 -10.50 -2.45 -4.61
C GLY A 72 -11.11 -1.50 -5.62
N VAL A 73 -11.40 -2.09 -6.78
CA VAL A 73 -12.16 -1.47 -7.88
C VAL A 73 -13.37 -2.36 -8.14
N THR A 74 -14.56 -1.78 -8.06
CA THR A 74 -15.83 -2.49 -8.28
C THR A 74 -16.07 -2.73 -9.79
N ARG A 75 -17.13 -3.49 -10.13
CA ARG A 75 -17.51 -3.75 -11.54
C ARG A 75 -17.86 -2.47 -12.30
N ASP A 76 -18.51 -1.52 -11.63
CA ASP A 76 -18.84 -0.18 -12.11
C ASP A 76 -17.64 0.78 -12.09
N ARG A 77 -16.42 0.31 -11.75
CA ARG A 77 -15.20 1.11 -11.69
C ARG A 77 -15.20 2.17 -10.58
N THR A 78 -15.96 1.96 -9.51
CA THR A 78 -15.81 2.73 -8.27
C THR A 78 -14.54 2.25 -7.56
N LEU A 79 -13.67 3.19 -7.19
CA LEU A 79 -12.45 2.92 -6.44
C LEU A 79 -12.72 3.14 -4.96
N LYS A 80 -12.32 2.16 -4.14
CA LYS A 80 -12.31 2.29 -2.67
C LYS A 80 -10.98 1.79 -2.12
N LEU A 81 -10.34 2.63 -1.32
CA LEU A 81 -9.12 2.30 -0.61
C LEU A 81 -9.35 2.57 0.87
N HIS A 82 -9.13 1.56 1.70
CA HIS A 82 -9.16 1.66 3.14
C HIS A 82 -7.78 1.40 3.70
N VAL A 83 -7.30 2.26 4.56
CA VAL A 83 -6.00 2.11 5.22
C VAL A 83 -6.19 2.32 6.72
N ARG A 84 -5.60 1.45 7.52
CA ARG A 84 -5.59 1.62 8.98
C ARG A 84 -4.26 1.17 9.54
N GLY A 85 -3.89 1.72 10.67
CA GLY A 85 -2.61 1.39 11.25
C GLY A 85 -2.24 2.26 12.43
N TYR A 86 -0.99 2.13 12.80
CA TYR A 86 -0.35 2.96 13.81
C TYR A 86 1.05 3.34 13.34
N LEU A 87 1.42 4.57 13.64
CA LEU A 87 2.74 5.14 13.43
C LEU A 87 3.37 5.36 14.79
N TRP A 88 4.68 5.16 14.92
CA TRP A 88 5.42 5.46 16.14
C TRP A 88 6.86 5.87 15.85
N GLN A 89 7.49 6.39 16.89
CA GLN A 89 8.92 6.66 16.93
C GLN A 89 9.50 5.90 18.13
N GLU A 90 10.54 5.08 17.91
CA GLU A 90 11.15 4.27 18.98
C GLU A 90 12.06 5.09 19.90
N ALA A 91 12.79 6.06 19.34
CA ALA A 91 13.73 6.91 20.07
C ALA A 91 13.25 8.37 20.14
N GLY A 92 12.90 8.86 21.34
CA GLY A 92 12.50 10.24 21.57
C GLY A 92 12.17 10.54 23.04
N PRO A 93 12.08 11.83 23.44
CA PRO A 93 11.87 12.23 24.84
C PRO A 93 10.49 11.84 25.41
N ALA A 94 9.54 11.41 24.55
CA ALA A 94 8.30 10.76 24.93
C ALA A 94 7.88 9.80 23.80
N PRO A 95 7.36 8.60 24.11
CA PRO A 95 6.82 7.73 23.07
C PRO A 95 5.60 8.41 22.45
N ASN A 96 5.71 8.71 21.16
CA ASN A 96 4.67 9.37 20.38
C ASN A 96 4.12 8.36 19.40
N ALA A 97 2.88 7.93 19.60
CA ALA A 97 2.17 7.08 18.66
C ALA A 97 0.96 7.79 18.06
N TYR A 98 0.61 7.35 16.86
CA TYR A 98 -0.52 7.87 16.09
C TYR A 98 -1.29 6.72 15.48
N ARG A 99 -2.49 6.45 15.99
CA ARG A 99 -3.40 5.47 15.41
C ARG A 99 -4.28 6.17 14.39
N PHE A 100 -4.46 5.56 13.22
CA PHE A 100 -5.27 6.16 12.16
C PHE A 100 -6.10 5.15 11.38
N GLN A 101 -7.14 5.67 10.76
CA GLN A 101 -7.98 4.99 9.79
C GLN A 101 -8.36 5.99 8.70
N SER A 102 -8.11 5.63 7.45
CA SER A 102 -8.41 6.44 6.28
C SER A 102 -9.24 5.65 5.29
N GLN A 103 -10.18 6.32 4.64
CA GLN A 103 -10.88 5.80 3.48
C GLN A 103 -10.79 6.82 2.37
N VAL A 104 -10.28 6.40 1.21
CA VAL A 104 -10.22 7.18 -0.01
C VAL A 104 -11.19 6.55 -1.01
N THR A 105 -12.04 7.38 -1.62
CA THR A 105 -13.02 6.93 -2.60
C THR A 105 -13.00 7.79 -3.85
N ARG A 106 -13.22 7.16 -5.00
CA ARG A 106 -13.47 7.85 -6.26
C ARG A 106 -14.59 7.14 -7.01
N GLU A 107 -15.52 7.93 -7.55
CA GLU A 107 -16.74 7.44 -8.19
C GLU A 107 -16.47 6.70 -9.52
N ALA A 108 -17.49 5.97 -9.97
CA ALA A 108 -17.53 5.25 -11.23
C ALA A 108 -17.38 6.19 -12.44
N SER A 109 -16.76 5.70 -13.52
CA SER A 109 -16.72 6.45 -14.79
C SER A 109 -18.11 6.57 -15.41
N PRO A 110 -18.43 7.67 -16.13
CA PRO A 110 -17.56 8.79 -16.45
C PRO A 110 -17.47 9.78 -15.28
N THR A 111 -16.31 9.89 -14.65
CA THR A 111 -16.03 10.96 -13.69
C THR A 111 -15.39 12.10 -14.46
N GLU A 112 -15.85 13.34 -14.25
CA GLU A 112 -15.17 14.54 -14.77
C GLU A 112 -13.79 14.76 -14.12
N THR A 113 -13.48 14.03 -13.06
CA THR A 113 -12.20 14.14 -12.34
C THR A 113 -11.08 13.40 -13.06
N VAL A 114 -9.90 14.01 -13.10
CA VAL A 114 -8.66 13.41 -13.62
C VAL A 114 -8.07 12.47 -12.55
N PRO A 115 -7.55 11.27 -12.88
CA PRO A 115 -6.78 10.46 -11.95
C PRO A 115 -5.62 11.26 -11.34
N PHE A 116 -5.21 10.95 -10.11
CA PHE A 116 -4.07 11.61 -9.43
C PHE A 116 -4.22 13.11 -9.17
N ASP A 117 -5.44 13.64 -9.33
CA ASP A 117 -5.78 15.00 -8.90
C ASP A 117 -6.29 14.94 -7.46
N THR A 118 -7.61 14.94 -7.27
CA THR A 118 -8.23 15.09 -5.95
C THR A 118 -9.14 13.91 -5.62
N TYR A 119 -9.13 13.49 -4.36
CA TYR A 119 -9.89 12.34 -3.87
C TYR A 119 -10.71 12.66 -2.64
N HIS A 120 -11.92 12.11 -2.58
CA HIS A 120 -12.75 12.19 -1.37
C HIS A 120 -12.17 11.28 -0.30
N THR A 121 -11.80 11.87 0.84
CA THR A 121 -11.08 11.23 1.92
C THR A 121 -11.86 11.38 3.22
N TRP A 122 -12.04 10.27 3.93
CA TRP A 122 -12.43 10.25 5.33
C TRP A 122 -11.22 9.81 6.15
N HIS A 123 -10.91 10.51 7.22
CA HIS A 123 -9.78 10.22 8.09
C HIS A 123 -10.22 10.26 9.54
N ARG A 124 -9.79 9.30 10.34
CA ARG A 124 -9.93 9.29 11.79
C ARG A 124 -8.57 9.00 12.40
N SER A 125 -8.22 9.74 13.42
CA SER A 125 -6.94 9.58 14.11
C SER A 125 -7.07 9.72 15.62
N GLN A 126 -6.08 9.20 16.33
CA GLN A 126 -5.94 9.35 17.77
C GLN A 126 -4.47 9.26 18.15
N ARG A 127 -4.03 10.11 19.09
CA ARG A 127 -2.68 10.05 19.64
C ARG A 127 -2.62 9.07 20.81
N GLY A 128 -1.42 8.63 21.13
CA GLY A 128 -1.20 7.70 22.22
C GLY A 128 0.25 7.31 22.37
N THR A 129 0.45 6.20 23.06
CA THR A 129 1.73 5.54 23.26
C THR A 129 1.67 4.13 22.69
N VAL A 130 2.73 3.69 22.00
CA VAL A 130 2.89 2.30 21.58
C VAL A 130 3.94 1.64 22.46
N THR A 131 3.60 0.49 23.02
CA THR A 131 4.57 -0.43 23.62
C THR A 131 4.77 -1.58 22.64
N HIS A 132 6.02 -1.82 22.23
CA HIS A 132 6.35 -2.90 21.31
C HIS A 132 7.09 -4.01 22.08
N ASP A 133 6.51 -5.21 22.14
CA ASP A 133 7.10 -6.36 22.84
C ASP A 133 7.96 -7.26 21.93
N GLY A 134 8.17 -6.83 20.68
CA GLY A 134 8.92 -7.56 19.66
C GLY A 134 8.04 -8.31 18.66
N VAL A 135 6.74 -8.47 18.94
CA VAL A 135 5.80 -9.19 18.07
C VAL A 135 4.49 -8.43 17.87
N VAL A 136 4.04 -7.69 18.89
CA VAL A 136 2.77 -6.96 18.90
C VAL A 136 3.01 -5.54 19.41
N ALA A 137 2.38 -4.57 18.75
CA ALA A 137 2.33 -3.20 19.21
C ALA A 137 1.03 -2.98 20.01
N ASP A 138 1.17 -2.75 21.31
CA ASP A 138 0.06 -2.34 22.17
C ASP A 138 -0.08 -0.82 22.15
N PHE A 139 -1.19 -0.33 21.60
CA PHE A 139 -1.51 1.10 21.54
C PHE A 139 -2.38 1.53 22.74
N VAL A 140 -1.87 2.44 23.55
CA VAL A 140 -2.59 3.09 24.64
C VAL A 140 -3.02 4.49 24.18
N PRO A 141 -4.32 4.76 24.02
CA PRO A 141 -4.81 6.05 23.54
C PRO A 141 -4.65 7.18 24.58
N ASP A 142 -4.34 8.38 24.10
CA ASP A 142 -4.45 9.60 24.87
C ASP A 142 -5.90 10.13 24.79
N GLU A 143 -6.50 10.37 25.94
CA GLU A 143 -7.87 10.92 26.01
C GLU A 143 -7.96 12.31 25.35
N GLY A 144 -9.08 12.57 24.67
CA GLY A 144 -9.35 13.86 24.02
C GLY A 144 -8.54 14.15 22.74
N THR A 145 -7.72 13.21 22.28
CA THR A 145 -6.91 13.38 21.05
C THR A 145 -7.56 12.80 19.79
N GLU A 146 -8.81 12.38 19.88
CA GLU A 146 -9.56 11.84 18.75
C GLU A 146 -9.94 12.94 17.77
N ALA A 147 -9.62 12.74 16.49
CA ALA A 147 -10.02 13.62 15.41
C ALA A 147 -10.70 12.81 14.30
N THR A 148 -11.68 13.41 13.64
CA THR A 148 -12.33 12.84 12.45
C THR A 148 -12.57 13.93 11.43
N GLU A 149 -12.14 13.69 10.21
CA GLU A 149 -12.16 14.63 9.10
C GLU A 149 -12.78 13.99 7.86
N ARG A 150 -13.44 14.83 7.06
CA ARG A 150 -13.94 14.49 5.71
C ARG A 150 -13.57 15.63 4.80
N ASP A 151 -12.78 15.36 3.79
CA ASP A 151 -12.32 16.40 2.88
C ASP A 151 -11.93 15.84 1.50
N HIS A 152 -11.63 16.74 0.58
CA HIS A 152 -11.04 16.48 -0.71
C HIS A 152 -9.54 16.74 -0.62
N ARG A 153 -8.72 15.68 -0.72
CA ARG A 153 -7.26 15.80 -0.65
C ARG A 153 -6.63 15.57 -2.01
N ALA A 154 -5.66 16.41 -2.36
CA ALA A 154 -4.86 16.20 -3.54
C ALA A 154 -4.01 14.93 -3.37
N PHE A 155 -3.71 14.25 -4.47
CA PHE A 155 -2.90 13.03 -4.48
C PHE A 155 -1.55 13.23 -3.78
N GLY A 156 -0.91 14.39 -3.97
CA GLY A 156 0.38 14.73 -3.38
C GLY A 156 0.37 14.82 -1.86
N ASP A 157 -0.78 15.17 -1.27
CA ASP A 157 -0.95 15.37 0.18
C ASP A 157 -1.28 14.06 0.91
N LEU A 158 -1.45 12.96 0.17
CA LEU A 158 -1.66 11.64 0.74
C LEU A 158 -0.32 11.04 1.18
N PHE A 159 -0.32 10.32 2.30
CA PHE A 159 0.85 9.57 2.76
C PHE A 159 1.32 8.57 1.69
N GLU A 160 2.62 8.36 1.59
CA GLU A 160 3.21 7.54 0.52
C GLU A 160 2.59 6.13 0.37
N PRO A 161 2.34 5.37 1.45
CA PRO A 161 1.67 4.06 1.32
C PRO A 161 0.29 4.15 0.65
N LEU A 162 -0.47 5.24 0.90
CA LEU A 162 -1.76 5.49 0.25
C LEU A 162 -1.55 5.83 -1.23
N ARG A 163 -0.58 6.68 -1.56
CA ARG A 163 -0.27 7.05 -2.96
C ARG A 163 0.06 5.83 -3.80
N MET A 164 0.91 4.93 -3.28
CA MET A 164 1.27 3.68 -3.95
C MET A 164 0.06 2.78 -4.20
N ALA A 165 -0.75 2.53 -3.17
CA ALA A 165 -1.94 1.68 -3.28
C ALA A 165 -3.00 2.29 -4.21
N LEU A 166 -3.15 3.62 -4.18
CA LEU A 166 -4.11 4.33 -5.02
C LEU A 166 -3.69 4.31 -6.49
N ALA A 167 -2.39 4.45 -6.79
CA ALA A 167 -1.90 4.34 -8.15
C ALA A 167 -2.10 2.97 -8.77
N GLU A 168 -1.95 1.91 -7.99
CA GLU A 168 -2.28 0.57 -8.44
C GLU A 168 -3.78 0.44 -8.79
N LEU A 169 -4.65 0.93 -7.91
CA LEU A 169 -6.09 0.89 -8.13
C LEU A 169 -6.50 1.73 -9.35
N GLU A 170 -5.88 2.88 -9.59
CA GLU A 170 -6.13 3.71 -10.78
C GLU A 170 -5.68 3.01 -12.07
N LEU A 171 -4.52 2.35 -12.04
CA LEU A 171 -4.06 1.52 -13.16
C LEU A 171 -5.01 0.35 -13.43
N VAL A 172 -5.56 -0.30 -12.41
CA VAL A 172 -6.59 -1.35 -12.60
C VAL A 172 -7.91 -0.75 -13.12
N ARG A 173 -8.31 0.41 -12.62
CA ARG A 173 -9.57 1.07 -12.98
C ARG A 173 -9.62 1.52 -14.43
N ASN A 174 -8.53 2.15 -14.90
CA ASN A 174 -8.38 2.60 -16.28
C ASN A 174 -6.88 2.67 -16.65
N PRO A 175 -6.28 1.54 -17.11
CA PRO A 175 -4.84 1.47 -17.34
C PRO A 175 -4.31 2.53 -18.31
N GLN A 176 -5.07 2.82 -19.37
CA GLN A 176 -4.68 3.78 -20.41
C GLN A 176 -4.63 5.19 -19.86
N PHE A 177 -5.71 5.65 -19.20
CA PHE A 177 -5.77 7.01 -18.72
C PHE A 177 -4.82 7.23 -17.53
N ALA A 178 -4.74 6.27 -16.60
CA ALA A 178 -3.83 6.38 -15.46
C ALA A 178 -2.36 6.39 -15.91
N SER A 179 -1.97 5.52 -16.85
CA SER A 179 -0.59 5.51 -17.37
C SER A 179 -0.24 6.78 -18.15
N TYR A 180 -1.19 7.35 -18.88
CA TYR A 180 -1.01 8.66 -19.51
C TYR A 180 -0.72 9.74 -18.47
N VAL A 181 -1.58 9.90 -17.46
CA VAL A 181 -1.40 10.96 -16.45
C VAL A 181 -0.10 10.79 -15.65
N LEU A 182 0.27 9.55 -15.29
CA LEU A 182 1.54 9.30 -14.58
C LEU A 182 2.77 9.66 -15.42
N ARG A 183 2.73 9.45 -16.74
CA ARG A 183 3.84 9.82 -17.62
C ARG A 183 3.91 11.33 -17.82
N GLU A 184 2.77 11.99 -18.06
CA GLU A 184 2.70 13.44 -18.23
C GLU A 184 3.12 14.22 -16.97
N THR A 185 3.07 13.58 -15.80
CA THR A 185 3.46 14.20 -14.51
C THR A 185 4.81 13.71 -13.99
N ASP A 186 5.60 12.99 -14.80
CA ASP A 186 6.90 12.41 -14.42
C ASP A 186 6.85 11.51 -13.16
N ARG A 187 5.69 10.89 -12.94
CA ARG A 187 5.38 10.05 -11.77
C ARG A 187 5.37 8.56 -12.08
N TRP A 188 5.66 8.17 -13.31
CA TRP A 188 5.61 6.78 -13.76
C TRP A 188 6.59 5.88 -13.01
N GLU A 189 7.85 6.27 -12.85
CA GLU A 189 8.84 5.42 -12.16
C GLU A 189 8.51 5.22 -10.69
N ALA A 190 8.01 6.26 -10.02
CA ALA A 190 7.65 6.21 -8.61
C ALA A 190 6.42 5.32 -8.34
N TYR A 191 5.37 5.42 -9.18
CA TYR A 191 4.06 4.83 -8.88
C TYR A 191 3.60 3.80 -9.91
N GLY A 192 3.96 3.97 -11.19
CA GLY A 192 3.53 3.11 -12.29
C GLY A 192 4.41 1.88 -12.48
N ALA A 193 5.73 2.00 -12.42
CA ALA A 193 6.64 0.87 -12.57
C ALA A 193 6.49 -0.17 -11.44
N VAL A 194 6.01 0.26 -10.27
CA VAL A 194 5.91 -0.53 -9.04
C VAL A 194 4.55 -1.24 -8.91
N PHE A 195 3.93 -1.67 -10.01
CA PHE A 195 2.67 -2.41 -9.92
C PHE A 195 2.92 -3.77 -9.26
N ARG A 196 2.45 -3.90 -8.02
CA ARG A 196 2.84 -5.03 -7.18
C ARG A 196 2.06 -6.27 -7.59
N TRP A 197 2.68 -7.43 -7.40
CA TRP A 197 1.98 -8.70 -7.55
C TRP A 197 1.28 -9.01 -6.24
N HIS A 198 -0.05 -9.06 -6.27
CA HIS A 198 -0.86 -9.45 -5.13
C HIS A 198 -1.33 -10.89 -5.32
N ALA A 199 -0.61 -11.83 -4.71
CA ALA A 199 -0.97 -13.25 -4.68
C ALA A 199 -2.45 -13.47 -4.36
N ASN A 200 -2.94 -12.67 -3.40
CA ASN A 200 -4.25 -12.83 -2.82
C ASN A 200 -5.36 -12.13 -3.61
N ALA A 201 -5.01 -11.29 -4.60
CA ALA A 201 -6.01 -10.52 -5.34
C ALA A 201 -6.95 -11.37 -6.20
N PHE A 202 -6.53 -12.59 -6.53
CA PHE A 202 -7.32 -13.55 -7.30
C PHE A 202 -7.97 -14.64 -6.43
N SER A 203 -7.64 -14.70 -5.14
CA SER A 203 -7.92 -15.86 -4.29
C SER A 203 -9.27 -15.88 -3.56
N ARG A 204 -10.20 -14.96 -3.82
CA ARG A 204 -11.52 -15.00 -3.15
C ARG A 204 -12.70 -14.78 -4.08
N ARG A 205 -13.33 -15.90 -4.42
CA ARG A 205 -14.74 -16.02 -4.76
C ARG A 205 -15.50 -16.22 -3.45
N GLU A 206 -15.64 -15.17 -2.63
CA GLU A 206 -16.58 -15.21 -1.50
C GLU A 206 -17.95 -14.76 -2.01
N ALA A 207 -18.94 -15.63 -1.78
CA ALA A 207 -20.32 -15.45 -2.19
C ALA A 207 -20.93 -14.17 -1.59
N LEU A 208 -21.86 -13.60 -2.36
CA LEU A 208 -22.74 -12.47 -2.04
C LEU A 208 -23.37 -12.59 -0.65
#